data_AF-A0A0D2PAY8-F1
#
_entry.id   AF-A0A0D2PAY8-F1
#
_cell.length_a   1.000
_cell.length_b   1.000
_cell.length_c   1.000
_cell.angle_alpha   90.00
_cell.angle_beta   90.00
_cell.angle_gamma   90.00
#
_symmetry.space_group_name_H-M   'P 1'
#
loop_
_entity.id
_entity.type
_entity.pdbx_description
1 polymer ?
#
loop_
_entity_poly.entity_id
_entity_poly.type
_entity_poly.pdbx_seq_one_letter_code
_entity_poly.pdbx_strand_id
1 'polypeptide(L)'
;MQYVGLTCALAFSLAAAQTTLETESWTERMMSVSSVWSVKAITNTDLKRAQTAALIQSLREKLTNIQSTVRQLPVLLQPWVNRVAIAVMQPYADASDAKRLCWKICLLNVGVWAAWKVKSWQPFMTRRFMHNPLSGLSVTLLTSMFSHRSAIHLLCNCLALESFGAAAYYHLLKEQSKAEPEILESTTSYHFLAFFVSAGLFSGLVSHIVSAKFRYPRLVAQLASPTLSAPKTETWAAAVAATSGAPRVATQKALDILPSLGASGAIYGAVTLTALAFPDSQIALFIPPSYPVNIQYGVGALVLLDTVGILRGWRYFDHWAHLGGAAFGVIYYAYGPTYWRRLREASTKAEKAP
;
A
#
# COMPACT_ATOMS: atom_id res chain seq x y z
N MET A 1 -17.45 8.60 2.69
CA MET A 1 -16.62 9.44 3.58
C MET A 1 -16.57 8.89 5.01
N GLN A 2 -17.71 8.65 5.68
CA GLN A 2 -17.75 8.10 7.04
C GLN A 2 -16.95 6.80 7.23
N TYR A 3 -17.11 5.82 6.33
CA TYR A 3 -16.36 4.55 6.36
C TYR A 3 -14.83 4.75 6.41
N VAL A 4 -14.30 5.65 5.57
CA VAL A 4 -12.87 5.91 5.48
C VAL A 4 -12.35 6.55 6.76
N GLY A 5 -13.02 7.59 7.26
CA GLY A 5 -12.63 8.24 8.51
C GLY A 5 -12.62 7.28 9.70
N LEU A 6 -13.68 6.48 9.85
CA LEU A 6 -13.78 5.47 10.92
C LEU A 6 -12.71 4.38 10.80
N THR A 7 -12.46 3.89 9.59
CA THR A 7 -11.46 2.83 9.36
C THR A 7 -10.05 3.34 9.60
N CYS A 8 -9.72 4.56 9.17
CA CYS A 8 -8.42 5.18 9.47
C CYS A 8 -8.24 5.40 10.97
N ALA A 9 -9.26 5.93 11.66
CA ALA A 9 -9.21 6.12 13.11
C ALA A 9 -9.01 4.78 13.84
N LEU A 10 -9.78 3.75 13.48
CA LEU A 10 -9.63 2.41 14.04
C LEU A 10 -8.25 1.83 13.75
N ALA A 11 -7.74 1.95 12.52
CA ALA A 11 -6.42 1.45 12.16
C ALA A 11 -5.32 2.08 13.02
N PHE A 12 -5.37 3.40 13.23
CA PHE A 12 -4.41 4.09 14.08
C PHE A 12 -4.54 3.75 15.56
N SER A 13 -5.76 3.67 16.09
CA SER A 13 -5.99 3.32 17.50
C SER A 13 -5.56 1.88 17.80
N LEU A 14 -5.92 0.92 16.95
CA LEU A 14 -5.49 -0.48 17.09
C LEU A 14 -3.98 -0.62 16.94
N ALA A 15 -3.39 0.08 15.96
CA ALA A 15 -1.95 0.08 15.78
C ALA A 15 -1.22 0.65 17.01
N ALA A 16 -1.71 1.75 17.59
CA ALA A 16 -1.14 2.35 18.78
C ALA A 16 -1.26 1.40 19.99
N ALA A 17 -2.43 0.80 20.20
CA ALA A 17 -2.67 -0.17 21.27
C ALA A 17 -1.79 -1.41 21.14
N GLN A 18 -1.73 -2.01 19.95
CA GLN A 18 -0.91 -3.18 19.70
C GLN A 18 0.60 -2.89 19.89
N THR A 19 1.02 -1.66 19.54
CA THR A 19 2.38 -1.21 19.82
C THR A 19 2.65 -1.10 21.32
N THR A 20 1.69 -0.63 22.13
CA THR A 20 1.81 -0.58 23.61
C THR A 20 2.00 -1.99 24.14
N LEU A 21 1.07 -2.89 23.82
CA LEU A 21 1.05 -4.27 24.32
C LEU A 21 2.32 -5.03 23.93
N GLU A 22 2.77 -4.90 22.67
CA GLU A 22 4.00 -5.55 22.25
C GLU A 22 5.22 -4.94 22.98
N THR A 23 5.26 -3.62 23.17
CA THR A 23 6.35 -2.95 23.88
C THR A 23 6.45 -3.40 25.34
N GLU A 24 5.32 -3.51 26.03
CA GLU A 24 5.27 -3.98 27.41
C GLU A 24 5.71 -5.44 27.51
N SER A 25 5.19 -6.32 26.65
CA SER A 25 5.60 -7.73 26.64
C SER A 25 7.10 -7.92 26.43
N TRP A 26 7.73 -7.09 25.58
CA TRP A 26 9.18 -7.11 25.38
C TRP A 26 9.94 -6.55 26.58
N THR A 27 9.41 -5.51 27.21
CA THR A 27 10.00 -4.90 28.40
C THR A 27 10.02 -5.91 29.56
N GLU A 28 8.89 -6.58 29.82
CA GLU A 28 8.78 -7.64 30.84
C GLU A 28 9.70 -8.83 30.54
N ARG A 29 9.74 -9.27 29.27
CA ARG A 29 10.65 -10.33 28.83
C ARG A 29 12.11 -9.95 29.06
N MET A 30 12.50 -8.71 28.80
CA MET A 30 13.87 -8.26 29.06
C MET A 30 14.18 -8.24 30.56
N MET A 31 13.27 -7.69 31.37
CA MET A 31 13.42 -7.63 32.83
C MET A 31 13.53 -9.02 33.47
N SER A 32 12.80 -10.01 32.96
CA SER A 32 12.88 -11.39 33.46
C SER A 32 14.18 -12.13 33.10
N VAL A 33 14.88 -11.71 32.04
CA VAL A 33 16.12 -12.36 31.58
C VAL A 33 17.35 -11.88 32.35
N SER A 34 17.38 -10.65 32.83
CA SER A 34 18.54 -10.09 33.55
C SER A 34 18.14 -9.06 34.59
N SER A 35 18.74 -9.18 35.79
CA SER A 35 18.62 -8.18 36.86
C SER A 35 19.27 -6.84 36.53
N VAL A 36 20.10 -6.74 35.48
CA VAL A 36 20.68 -5.45 35.05
C VAL A 36 19.60 -4.43 34.68
N TRP A 37 18.44 -4.88 34.21
CA TRP A 37 17.33 -4.01 33.84
C TRP A 37 16.54 -3.45 35.03
N SER A 38 16.80 -3.92 36.26
CA SER A 38 16.25 -3.28 37.46
C SER A 38 17.04 -2.02 37.86
N VAL A 39 18.28 -1.90 37.39
CA VAL A 39 19.17 -0.76 37.69
C VAL A 39 19.40 0.15 36.48
N LYS A 40 19.25 -0.36 35.25
CA LYS A 40 19.40 0.40 34.01
C LYS A 40 18.06 0.48 33.26
N ALA A 41 17.64 1.69 32.91
CA ALA A 41 16.45 1.91 32.08
C ALA A 41 16.61 1.28 30.69
N ILE A 42 15.56 0.59 30.23
CA ILE A 42 15.47 0.01 28.89
C ILE A 42 15.25 1.13 27.87
N THR A 43 15.99 1.10 26.77
CA THR A 43 15.85 2.05 25.65
C THR A 43 15.21 1.38 24.43
N ASN A 44 14.75 2.17 23.46
CA ASN A 44 14.27 1.65 22.16
C ASN A 44 15.34 0.82 21.43
N THR A 45 16.61 1.21 21.58
CA THR A 45 17.73 0.48 20.97
C THR A 45 17.89 -0.91 21.60
N ASP A 46 17.71 -1.02 22.91
CA ASP A 46 17.82 -2.30 23.62
C ASP A 46 16.66 -3.25 23.25
N LEU A 47 15.42 -2.74 23.17
CA LEU A 47 14.25 -3.49 22.69
C LEU A 47 14.49 -4.06 21.28
N LYS A 48 14.97 -3.22 20.37
CA LYS A 48 15.22 -3.62 18.98
C LYS A 48 16.34 -4.68 18.87
N ARG A 49 17.39 -4.57 19.69
CA ARG A 49 18.45 -5.58 19.76
C ARG A 49 17.91 -6.91 20.28
N ALA A 50 17.11 -6.88 21.33
CA ALA A 50 16.49 -8.09 21.91
C ALA A 50 15.58 -8.79 20.88
N GLN A 51 14.74 -8.04 20.17
CA GLN A 51 13.89 -8.56 19.10
C GLN A 51 14.69 -9.18 17.95
N THR A 52 15.73 -8.48 17.49
CA THR A 52 16.58 -8.97 16.39
C THR A 52 17.27 -10.27 16.79
N ALA A 53 17.81 -10.34 18.00
CA ALA A 53 18.44 -11.55 18.53
C ALA A 53 17.43 -12.72 18.61
N ALA A 54 16.24 -12.49 19.14
CA ALA A 54 15.19 -13.50 19.24
C ALA A 54 14.70 -13.98 17.86
N LEU A 55 14.58 -13.07 16.89
CA LEU A 55 14.23 -13.44 15.51
C LEU A 55 15.31 -14.34 14.89
N ILE A 56 16.58 -13.95 14.99
CA ILE A 56 17.70 -14.73 14.45
C ILE A 56 17.74 -16.12 15.11
N GLN A 57 17.55 -16.20 16.42
CA GLN A 57 17.46 -17.47 17.13
C GLN A 57 16.31 -18.33 16.59
N SER A 58 15.10 -17.79 16.47
CA SER A 58 13.94 -18.51 15.94
C SER A 58 14.17 -19.00 14.50
N LEU A 59 14.81 -18.19 13.66
CA LEU A 59 15.14 -18.59 12.28
C LEU A 59 16.19 -19.71 12.25
N ARG A 60 17.20 -19.67 13.12
CA ARG A 60 18.19 -20.76 13.27
C ARG A 60 17.53 -22.06 13.74
N GLU A 61 16.63 -21.99 14.72
CA GLU A 61 15.86 -23.16 15.19
C GLU A 61 15.00 -23.75 14.07
N LYS A 62 14.29 -22.91 13.31
CA LYS A 62 13.52 -23.34 12.14
C LYS A 62 14.39 -23.96 11.06
N LEU A 63 15.56 -23.38 10.78
CA LEU A 63 16.50 -23.92 9.80
C LEU A 63 16.99 -25.30 10.23
N THR A 64 17.34 -25.49 11.51
CA THR A 64 17.72 -26.79 12.06
C THR A 64 16.60 -27.83 11.93
N ASN A 65 15.34 -27.43 12.16
CA ASN A 65 14.18 -28.29 11.98
C ASN A 65 13.93 -28.67 10.51
N ILE A 66 14.12 -27.71 9.58
CA ILE A 66 14.05 -28.02 8.15
C ILE A 66 15.18 -28.98 7.78
N GLN A 67 16.40 -28.72 8.23
CA GLN A 67 17.56 -29.58 7.94
C GLN A 67 17.37 -30.99 8.48
N SER A 68 16.73 -31.17 9.64
CA SER A 68 16.43 -32.50 10.19
C SER A 68 15.41 -33.25 9.33
N THR A 69 14.41 -32.56 8.78
CA THR A 69 13.44 -33.15 7.83
C THR A 69 14.09 -33.43 6.46
N VAL A 70 14.96 -32.54 5.99
CA VAL A 70 15.68 -32.70 4.72
C VAL A 70 16.57 -33.94 4.72
N ARG A 71 17.16 -34.31 5.86
CA ARG A 71 17.95 -35.56 5.99
C ARG A 71 17.12 -36.82 5.72
N GLN A 72 15.79 -36.75 5.86
CA GLN A 72 14.87 -37.86 5.58
C GLN A 72 14.47 -37.95 4.09
N LEU A 73 14.81 -36.94 3.27
CA LEU A 73 14.52 -36.91 1.84
C LEU A 73 15.58 -37.69 1.03
N PRO A 74 15.22 -38.18 -0.17
CA PRO A 74 16.19 -38.75 -1.11
C PRO A 74 17.39 -37.83 -1.34
N VAL A 75 18.60 -38.40 -1.39
CA VAL A 75 19.89 -37.67 -1.48
C VAL A 75 19.90 -36.63 -2.60
N LEU A 76 19.23 -36.92 -3.73
CA LEU A 76 19.13 -36.00 -4.87
C LEU A 76 18.36 -34.70 -4.58
N LEU A 77 17.42 -34.70 -3.64
CA LEU A 77 16.60 -33.54 -3.29
C LEU A 77 17.22 -32.66 -2.20
N GLN A 78 18.10 -33.23 -1.37
CA GLN A 78 18.65 -32.54 -0.20
C GLN A 78 19.36 -31.22 -0.54
N PRO A 79 20.25 -31.16 -1.56
CA PRO A 79 20.95 -29.92 -1.90
C PRO A 79 19.99 -28.82 -2.37
N TRP A 80 18.94 -29.19 -3.11
CA TRP A 80 17.96 -28.24 -3.63
C TRP A 80 17.11 -27.64 -2.50
N VAL A 81 16.60 -28.47 -1.59
CA VAL A 81 15.80 -27.98 -0.46
C VAL A 81 16.64 -27.12 0.47
N ASN A 82 17.88 -27.53 0.80
CA ASN A 82 18.79 -26.73 1.60
C ASN A 82 19.12 -25.39 0.93
N ARG A 83 19.37 -25.39 -0.39
CA ARG A 83 19.64 -24.17 -1.15
C ARG A 83 18.45 -23.21 -1.09
N VAL A 84 17.23 -23.71 -1.28
CA VAL A 84 16.01 -22.89 -1.20
C VAL A 84 15.79 -22.36 0.23
N ALA A 85 15.95 -23.22 1.24
CA ALA A 85 15.78 -22.82 2.64
C ALA A 85 16.74 -21.68 3.00
N ILE A 86 18.02 -21.81 2.65
CA ILE A 86 19.04 -20.77 2.90
C ILE A 86 18.77 -19.52 2.04
N ALA A 87 18.44 -19.69 0.76
CA ALA A 87 18.15 -18.57 -0.15
C ALA A 87 16.94 -17.73 0.27
N VAL A 88 16.03 -18.27 1.10
CA VAL A 88 14.88 -17.54 1.65
C VAL A 88 15.16 -17.04 3.07
N MET A 89 15.67 -17.90 3.95
CA MET A 89 15.85 -17.56 5.36
C MET A 89 16.95 -16.54 5.59
N GLN A 90 18.07 -16.63 4.84
CA GLN A 90 19.21 -15.74 5.03
C GLN A 90 18.85 -14.29 4.66
N PRO A 91 18.28 -13.98 3.46
CA PRO A 91 17.87 -12.61 3.15
C PRO A 91 16.79 -12.08 4.10
N TYR A 92 15.92 -12.94 4.63
CA TYR A 92 14.90 -12.54 5.61
C TYR A 92 15.48 -12.21 6.99
N ALA A 93 16.50 -12.95 7.43
CA ALA A 93 17.24 -12.65 8.64
C ALA A 93 17.99 -11.31 8.51
N ASP A 94 18.66 -11.09 7.39
CA ASP A 94 19.52 -9.92 7.14
C ASP A 94 18.71 -8.66 6.79
N ALA A 95 17.45 -8.81 6.36
CA ALA A 95 16.58 -7.68 6.06
C ALA A 95 16.30 -6.79 7.28
N SER A 96 16.00 -5.51 7.04
CA SER A 96 15.46 -4.64 8.09
C SER A 96 13.99 -4.98 8.39
N ASP A 97 13.49 -4.58 9.57
CA ASP A 97 12.07 -4.73 9.92
C ASP A 97 11.14 -4.09 8.89
N ALA A 98 11.55 -2.94 8.37
CA ALA A 98 10.86 -2.20 7.33
C ALA A 98 10.69 -3.05 6.04
N LYS A 99 11.77 -3.67 5.56
CA LYS A 99 11.73 -4.55 4.39
C LYS A 99 10.90 -5.81 4.64
N ARG A 100 11.09 -6.46 5.79
CA ARG A 100 10.29 -7.64 6.17
C ARG A 100 8.79 -7.34 6.17
N LEU A 101 8.38 -6.17 6.67
CA LEU A 101 6.98 -5.74 6.63
C LEU A 101 6.48 -5.53 5.20
N CYS A 102 7.25 -4.85 4.36
CA CYS A 102 6.91 -4.67 2.94
C CYS A 102 6.75 -6.01 2.23
N TRP A 103 7.63 -6.98 2.50
CA TRP A 103 7.52 -8.34 1.95
C TRP A 103 6.28 -9.08 2.43
N LYS A 104 5.86 -8.92 3.70
CA LYS A 104 4.59 -9.48 4.20
C LYS A 104 3.38 -8.91 3.46
N ILE A 105 3.36 -7.60 3.21
CA ILE A 105 2.29 -6.96 2.41
C ILE A 105 2.34 -7.47 0.97
N CYS A 106 3.52 -7.61 0.38
CA CYS A 106 3.69 -8.19 -0.95
C CYS A 106 3.23 -9.63 -1.04
N LEU A 107 3.54 -10.46 -0.05
CA LEU A 107 3.08 -11.85 0.02
C LEU A 107 1.55 -11.92 0.09
N LEU A 108 0.92 -11.04 0.87
CA LEU A 108 -0.55 -10.90 0.88
C LEU A 108 -1.08 -10.54 -0.51
N ASN A 109 -0.48 -9.54 -1.19
CA ASN A 109 -0.88 -9.13 -2.54
C ASN A 109 -0.68 -10.25 -3.57
N VAL A 110 0.39 -11.04 -3.45
CA VAL A 110 0.63 -12.24 -4.28
C VAL A 110 -0.45 -13.28 -4.03
N GLY A 111 -0.84 -13.52 -2.77
CA GLY A 111 -1.94 -14.42 -2.43
C GLY A 111 -3.27 -13.97 -3.03
N VAL A 112 -3.60 -12.68 -2.91
CA VAL A 112 -4.81 -12.09 -3.54
C VAL A 112 -4.74 -12.20 -5.07
N TRP A 113 -3.58 -11.94 -5.67
CA TRP A 113 -3.37 -12.10 -7.12
C TRP A 113 -3.50 -13.55 -7.58
N ALA A 114 -3.03 -14.51 -6.79
CA ALA A 114 -3.21 -15.94 -7.06
C ALA A 114 -4.68 -16.34 -6.95
N ALA A 115 -5.42 -15.80 -5.98
CA ALA A 115 -6.86 -16.01 -5.84
C ALA A 115 -7.65 -15.58 -7.10
N TRP A 116 -7.20 -14.52 -7.79
CA TRP A 116 -7.77 -14.11 -9.09
C TRP A 116 -7.59 -15.12 -10.23
N LYS A 117 -6.64 -16.05 -10.11
CA LYS A 117 -6.40 -17.11 -11.11
C LYS A 117 -7.37 -18.28 -10.98
N VAL A 118 -8.01 -18.41 -9.83
CA VAL A 118 -9.03 -19.43 -9.58
C VAL A 118 -10.35 -18.98 -10.21
N LYS A 119 -10.74 -19.58 -11.34
CA LYS A 119 -11.94 -19.18 -12.11
C LYS A 119 -13.22 -19.16 -11.27
N SER A 120 -13.39 -20.14 -10.38
CA SER A 120 -14.57 -20.22 -9.48
C SER A 120 -14.65 -19.08 -8.47
N TRP A 121 -13.52 -18.43 -8.14
CA TRP A 121 -13.49 -17.32 -7.19
C TRP A 121 -13.67 -15.95 -7.85
N GLN A 122 -13.54 -15.85 -9.18
CA GLN A 122 -13.63 -14.57 -9.89
C GLN A 122 -14.91 -13.76 -9.59
N PRO A 123 -16.12 -14.34 -9.50
CA PRO A 123 -17.32 -13.56 -9.15
C PRO A 123 -17.22 -12.92 -7.75
N PHE A 124 -16.65 -13.63 -6.78
CA PHE A 124 -16.40 -13.11 -5.45
C PHE A 124 -15.34 -12.00 -5.48
N MET A 125 -14.22 -12.24 -6.17
CA MET A 125 -13.12 -11.29 -6.30
C MET A 125 -13.57 -9.99 -6.99
N THR A 126 -14.37 -10.06 -8.05
CA THR A 126 -14.95 -8.88 -8.73
C THR A 126 -15.85 -8.07 -7.81
N ARG A 127 -16.64 -8.71 -6.95
CA ARG A 127 -17.56 -8.02 -6.03
C ARG A 127 -16.87 -7.47 -4.78
N ARG A 128 -15.76 -8.08 -4.35
CA ARG A 128 -15.15 -7.80 -3.04
C ARG A 128 -13.74 -7.24 -3.11
N PHE A 129 -13.00 -7.38 -4.20
CA PHE A 129 -11.60 -6.94 -4.36
C PHE A 129 -11.41 -5.96 -5.52
N MET A 130 -12.49 -5.42 -6.08
CA MET A 130 -12.47 -4.33 -7.04
C MET A 130 -13.38 -3.21 -6.54
N HIS A 131 -12.89 -1.98 -6.54
CA HIS A 131 -13.70 -0.85 -6.12
C HIS A 131 -14.48 -0.28 -7.30
N ASN A 132 -15.81 -0.43 -7.27
CA ASN A 132 -16.70 0.27 -8.18
C ASN A 132 -17.43 1.40 -7.41
N PRO A 133 -17.27 2.67 -7.80
CA PRO A 133 -17.91 3.81 -7.12
C PRO A 133 -19.44 3.71 -7.02
N LEU A 134 -20.08 2.99 -7.95
CA LEU A 134 -21.54 2.84 -8.01
C LEU A 134 -22.06 1.63 -7.23
N SER A 135 -21.18 0.78 -6.68
CA SER A 135 -21.59 -0.44 -5.97
C SER A 135 -22.19 -0.19 -4.59
N GLY A 136 -22.01 1.00 -4.01
CA GLY A 136 -22.35 1.30 -2.61
C GLY A 136 -21.46 0.61 -1.56
N LEU A 137 -20.56 -0.29 -1.98
CA LEU A 137 -19.72 -1.08 -1.07
C LEU A 137 -18.45 -0.32 -0.67
N SER A 138 -18.53 0.47 0.40
CA SER A 138 -17.38 1.24 0.90
C SER A 138 -16.19 0.35 1.30
N VAL A 139 -16.45 -0.88 1.77
CA VAL A 139 -15.40 -1.87 2.13
C VAL A 139 -14.45 -2.19 0.99
N THR A 140 -14.92 -2.06 -0.27
CA THR A 140 -14.09 -2.32 -1.44
C THR A 140 -12.98 -1.29 -1.62
N LEU A 141 -13.06 -0.12 -0.96
CA LEU A 141 -11.95 0.83 -0.90
C LEU A 141 -10.73 0.24 -0.21
N LEU A 142 -10.92 -0.58 0.83
CA LEU A 142 -9.84 -1.24 1.55
C LEU A 142 -9.32 -2.45 0.79
N THR A 143 -10.21 -3.37 0.43
CA THR A 143 -9.82 -4.66 -0.16
C THR A 143 -9.23 -4.52 -1.56
N SER A 144 -9.66 -3.51 -2.34
CA SER A 144 -9.09 -3.24 -3.67
C SER A 144 -7.62 -2.81 -3.60
N MET A 145 -7.15 -2.28 -2.46
CA MET A 145 -5.73 -1.94 -2.26
C MET A 145 -4.81 -3.16 -2.41
N PHE A 146 -5.32 -4.36 -2.13
CA PHE A 146 -4.53 -5.59 -2.18
C PHE A 146 -4.68 -6.33 -3.52
N SER A 147 -5.47 -5.80 -4.45
CA SER A 147 -5.83 -6.43 -5.72
C SER A 147 -5.05 -5.86 -6.91
N HIS A 148 -4.57 -6.71 -7.81
CA HIS A 148 -3.72 -6.29 -8.93
C HIS A 148 -4.13 -6.94 -10.26
N ARG A 149 -4.27 -6.12 -11.33
CA ARG A 149 -4.72 -6.59 -12.65
C ARG A 149 -3.74 -7.50 -13.38
N SER A 150 -2.44 -7.26 -13.23
CA SER A 150 -1.39 -7.94 -13.99
C SER A 150 -0.18 -8.23 -13.10
N ALA A 151 0.61 -9.24 -13.50
CA ALA A 151 1.84 -9.61 -12.79
C ALA A 151 2.84 -8.45 -12.75
N ILE A 152 2.99 -7.71 -13.86
CA ILE A 152 3.88 -6.54 -13.93
C ILE A 152 3.39 -5.43 -12.99
N HIS A 153 2.07 -5.18 -12.92
CA HIS A 153 1.53 -4.19 -11.99
C HIS A 153 1.83 -4.56 -10.54
N LEU A 154 1.65 -5.84 -10.17
CA LEU A 154 2.00 -6.36 -8.86
C LEU A 154 3.50 -6.24 -8.57
N LEU A 155 4.36 -6.64 -9.51
CA LEU A 155 5.81 -6.57 -9.38
C LEU A 155 6.28 -5.13 -9.14
N CYS A 156 5.84 -4.18 -9.96
CA CYS A 156 6.20 -2.77 -9.80
C CYS A 156 5.71 -2.21 -8.46
N ASN A 157 4.49 -2.55 -8.01
CA ASN A 157 4.00 -2.14 -6.69
C ASN A 157 4.87 -2.74 -5.58
N CYS A 158 5.30 -3.99 -5.71
CA CYS A 158 6.13 -4.63 -4.70
C CYS A 158 7.54 -4.06 -4.61
N LEU A 159 8.17 -3.77 -5.75
CA LEU A 159 9.47 -3.12 -5.79
C LEU A 159 9.40 -1.70 -5.21
N ALA A 160 8.36 -0.95 -5.58
CA ALA A 160 8.15 0.40 -5.06
C ALA A 160 7.83 0.38 -3.56
N LEU A 161 7.02 -0.57 -3.09
CA LEU A 161 6.73 -0.73 -1.66
C LEU A 161 7.97 -1.12 -0.87
N GLU A 162 8.79 -2.07 -1.33
CA GLU A 162 10.03 -2.41 -0.63
C GLU A 162 10.98 -1.20 -0.55
N SER A 163 11.13 -0.44 -1.63
CA SER A 163 12.05 0.70 -1.66
C SER A 163 11.51 1.88 -0.85
N PHE A 164 10.40 2.47 -1.29
CA PHE A 164 9.85 3.69 -0.70
C PHE A 164 9.07 3.43 0.59
N GLY A 165 8.42 2.28 0.71
CA GLY A 165 7.77 1.89 1.97
C GLY A 165 8.78 1.68 3.09
N ALA A 166 9.94 1.06 2.81
CA ALA A 166 10.97 0.91 3.82
C ALA A 166 11.61 2.25 4.22
N ALA A 167 11.80 3.16 3.26
CA ALA A 167 12.31 4.50 3.54
C ALA A 167 11.31 5.34 4.37
N ALA A 168 10.02 5.30 4.02
CA ALA A 168 8.96 5.92 4.78
C ALA A 168 8.88 5.37 6.21
N TYR A 169 8.92 4.04 6.39
CA TYR A 169 9.01 3.40 7.69
C TYR A 169 10.19 3.94 8.50
N TYR A 170 11.38 4.03 7.89
CA TYR A 170 12.58 4.51 8.57
C TYR A 170 12.45 5.97 9.02
N HIS A 171 11.82 6.82 8.20
CA HIS A 171 11.48 8.19 8.61
C HIS A 171 10.56 8.20 9.83
N LEU A 172 9.48 7.41 9.83
CA LEU A 172 8.55 7.33 10.95
C LEU A 172 9.25 6.89 12.24
N LEU A 173 10.09 5.85 12.17
CA LEU A 173 10.92 5.38 13.29
C LEU A 173 11.81 6.51 13.83
N LYS A 174 12.49 7.23 12.93
CA LYS A 174 13.38 8.33 13.30
C LYS A 174 12.61 9.46 13.99
N GLU A 175 11.42 9.83 13.50
CA GLU A 175 10.62 10.89 14.15
C GLU A 175 10.10 10.50 15.54
N GLN A 176 9.83 9.21 15.78
CA GLN A 176 9.46 8.76 17.13
C GLN A 176 10.65 8.71 18.08
N SER A 177 11.85 8.38 17.59
CA SER A 177 13.07 8.41 18.42
C SER A 177 13.47 9.81 18.91
N LYS A 178 12.86 10.88 18.36
CA LYS A 178 13.07 12.27 18.81
C LYS A 178 12.14 12.68 19.94
N ALA A 179 11.24 11.82 20.41
CA ALA A 179 10.31 12.17 21.47
C ALA A 179 11.06 12.43 22.79
N GLU A 180 10.71 13.52 23.48
CA GLU A 180 11.18 13.86 24.81
C GLU A 180 9.97 14.05 25.75
N PRO A 181 9.81 13.22 26.80
CA PRO A 181 10.62 12.06 27.16
C PRO A 181 10.51 10.92 26.13
N GLU A 182 11.52 10.05 26.07
CA GLU A 182 11.54 8.89 25.16
C GLU A 182 10.33 7.99 25.45
N ILE A 183 9.50 7.77 24.42
CA ILE A 183 8.42 6.79 24.47
C ILE A 183 8.97 5.48 23.93
N LEU A 184 8.85 4.41 24.72
CA LEU A 184 9.23 3.08 24.26
C LEU A 184 8.27 2.60 23.15
N GLU A 185 8.88 2.12 22.08
CA GLU A 185 8.26 1.59 20.88
C GLU A 185 9.11 0.41 20.39
N SER A 186 8.62 -0.79 20.67
CA SER A 186 9.29 -2.02 20.25
C SER A 186 9.29 -2.20 18.73
N THR A 187 8.27 -1.70 18.02
CA THR A 187 8.23 -1.78 16.55
C THR A 187 7.44 -0.64 15.92
N THR A 188 7.96 -0.09 14.83
CA THR A 188 7.25 0.90 13.99
C THR A 188 6.35 0.23 12.95
N SER A 189 6.24 -1.09 12.97
CA SER A 189 5.46 -1.85 11.98
C SER A 189 3.99 -1.50 11.99
N TYR A 190 3.39 -1.33 13.17
CA TYR A 190 1.99 -0.95 13.28
C TYR A 190 1.75 0.49 12.83
N HIS A 191 2.66 1.41 13.15
CA HIS A 191 2.60 2.79 12.67
C HIS A 191 2.58 2.83 11.14
N PHE A 192 3.52 2.14 10.50
CA PHE A 192 3.60 2.09 9.05
C PHE A 192 2.37 1.40 8.42
N LEU A 193 1.85 0.33 9.02
CA LEU A 193 0.61 -0.31 8.53
C LEU A 193 -0.60 0.63 8.60
N ALA A 194 -0.76 1.36 9.71
CA ALA A 194 -1.84 2.34 9.84
C ALA A 194 -1.70 3.49 8.84
N PHE A 195 -0.47 3.96 8.61
CA PHE A 195 -0.15 4.91 7.54
C PHE A 195 -0.53 4.35 6.16
N PHE A 196 -0.07 3.13 5.83
CA PHE A 196 -0.29 2.50 4.53
C PHE A 196 -1.79 2.31 4.23
N VAL A 197 -2.55 1.78 5.20
CA VAL A 197 -4.00 1.62 5.11
C VAL A 197 -4.69 2.97 4.91
N SER A 198 -4.33 3.97 5.73
CA SER A 198 -4.96 5.29 5.67
C SER A 198 -4.65 6.04 4.37
N ALA A 199 -3.41 5.95 3.88
CA ALA A 199 -2.98 6.53 2.61
C ALA A 199 -3.76 5.91 1.45
N GLY A 200 -3.89 4.59 1.41
CA GLY A 200 -4.65 3.89 0.37
C GLY A 200 -6.15 4.19 0.42
N LEU A 201 -6.75 4.22 1.61
CA LEU A 201 -8.16 4.57 1.79
C LEU A 201 -8.44 6.03 1.38
N PHE A 202 -7.58 6.97 1.77
CA PHE A 202 -7.69 8.37 1.38
C PHE A 202 -7.56 8.54 -0.13
N SER A 203 -6.54 7.93 -0.73
CA SER A 203 -6.34 7.88 -2.18
C SER A 203 -7.57 7.31 -2.91
N GLY A 204 -8.06 6.15 -2.48
CA GLY A 204 -9.25 5.52 -3.06
C GLY A 204 -10.50 6.38 -2.92
N LEU A 205 -10.64 7.09 -1.79
CA LEU A 205 -11.74 8.03 -1.56
C LEU A 205 -11.70 9.21 -2.53
N VAL A 206 -10.52 9.78 -2.80
CA VAL A 206 -10.35 10.86 -3.79
C VAL A 206 -10.81 10.38 -5.16
N SER A 207 -10.32 9.23 -5.63
CA SER A 207 -10.75 8.64 -6.92
C SER A 207 -12.25 8.34 -6.95
N HIS A 208 -12.80 7.80 -5.85
CA HIS A 208 -14.23 7.54 -5.70
C HIS A 208 -15.07 8.81 -5.84
N ILE A 209 -14.73 9.87 -5.09
CA ILE A 209 -15.45 11.15 -5.14
C ILE A 209 -15.39 11.74 -6.54
N VAL A 210 -14.22 11.73 -7.17
CA VAL A 210 -14.07 12.24 -8.53
C VAL A 210 -14.95 11.47 -9.51
N SER A 211 -14.94 10.15 -9.41
CA SER A 211 -15.70 9.28 -10.29
C SER A 211 -17.21 9.40 -10.07
N ALA A 212 -17.66 9.41 -8.82
CA ALA A 212 -19.08 9.47 -8.45
C ALA A 212 -19.70 10.86 -8.64
N LYS A 213 -18.99 11.95 -8.28
CA LYS A 213 -19.54 13.31 -8.33
C LYS A 213 -19.33 14.03 -9.65
N PHE A 214 -18.25 13.72 -10.38
CA PHE A 214 -17.90 14.48 -11.57
C PHE A 214 -17.96 13.64 -12.84
N ARG A 215 -17.36 12.44 -12.86
CA ARG A 215 -17.33 11.62 -14.08
C ARG A 215 -18.70 11.01 -14.40
N TYR A 216 -19.38 10.46 -13.40
CA TYR A 216 -20.66 9.79 -13.59
C TYR A 216 -21.76 10.74 -14.10
N PRO A 217 -22.02 11.92 -13.50
CA PRO A 217 -23.03 12.84 -14.03
C PRO A 217 -22.71 13.36 -15.43
N ARG A 218 -21.43 13.60 -15.75
CA ARG A 218 -21.01 14.01 -17.10
C ARG A 218 -21.29 12.92 -18.13
N LEU A 219 -21.05 11.66 -17.76
CA LEU A 219 -21.34 10.51 -18.60
C LEU A 219 -22.85 10.34 -18.82
N VAL A 220 -23.65 10.45 -17.77
CA VAL A 220 -25.12 10.43 -17.87
C VAL A 220 -25.61 11.58 -18.74
N ALA A 221 -25.09 12.80 -18.55
CA ALA A 221 -25.44 13.95 -19.37
C ALA A 221 -25.06 13.77 -20.85
N GLN A 222 -23.92 13.14 -21.14
CA GLN A 222 -23.49 12.83 -22.52
C GLN A 222 -24.38 11.77 -23.17
N LEU A 223 -24.79 10.75 -22.43
CA LEU A 223 -25.70 9.71 -22.93
C LEU A 223 -27.14 10.22 -23.06
N ALA A 224 -27.56 11.14 -22.20
CA ALA A 224 -28.86 11.79 -22.24
C ALA A 224 -28.92 12.94 -23.27
N SER A 225 -27.76 13.48 -23.67
CA SER A 225 -27.68 14.49 -24.72
C SER A 225 -28.04 13.84 -26.06
N PRO A 226 -29.03 14.38 -26.81
CA PRO A 226 -29.36 13.90 -28.14
C PRO A 226 -28.28 14.34 -29.13
N THR A 227 -27.07 13.77 -29.04
CA THR A 227 -26.08 13.85 -30.12
C THR A 227 -26.17 12.61 -31.00
N LEU A 228 -27.33 12.47 -31.62
CA LEU A 228 -27.40 12.22 -33.05
C LEU A 228 -28.21 13.40 -33.61
N SER A 229 -27.56 14.54 -33.83
CA SER A 229 -27.99 15.35 -34.96
C SER A 229 -27.85 14.41 -36.15
N ALA A 230 -28.97 13.84 -36.60
CA ALA A 230 -29.03 13.22 -37.91
C ALA A 230 -28.38 14.23 -38.86
N PRO A 231 -27.42 13.83 -39.70
CA PRO A 231 -26.83 14.76 -40.66
C PRO A 231 -27.99 15.44 -41.38
N LYS A 232 -28.02 16.77 -41.42
CA LYS A 232 -29.02 17.50 -42.22
C LYS A 232 -28.86 17.00 -43.65
N THR A 233 -29.74 16.11 -44.08
CA THR A 233 -29.76 15.61 -45.45
C THR A 233 -30.37 16.71 -46.28
N GLU A 234 -29.54 17.61 -46.81
CA GLU A 234 -29.98 18.71 -47.68
C GLU A 234 -30.52 18.21 -49.03
N THR A 235 -30.36 16.91 -49.33
CA THR A 235 -30.85 16.27 -50.54
C THR A 235 -31.64 15.00 -50.23
N TRP A 236 -32.67 14.75 -51.04
CA TRP A 236 -33.49 13.54 -50.94
C TRP A 236 -32.67 12.26 -51.13
N ALA A 237 -31.62 12.31 -51.96
CA ALA A 237 -30.67 11.21 -52.15
C ALA A 237 -29.90 10.86 -50.85
N ALA A 238 -29.50 11.86 -50.05
CA ALA A 238 -28.83 11.62 -48.78
C ALA A 238 -29.78 11.02 -47.72
N ALA A 239 -31.07 11.37 -47.76
CA ALA A 239 -32.10 10.80 -46.88
C ALA A 239 -32.37 9.32 -47.20
N VAL A 240 -32.42 8.96 -48.48
CA VAL A 240 -32.60 7.56 -48.93
C VAL A 240 -31.35 6.71 -48.68
N ALA A 241 -30.14 7.29 -48.79
CA ALA A 241 -28.90 6.61 -48.42
C ALA A 241 -28.78 6.38 -46.90
N ALA A 242 -29.33 7.29 -46.07
CA ALA A 242 -29.33 7.14 -44.62
C ALA A 242 -30.31 6.06 -44.11
N THR A 243 -31.39 5.78 -44.84
CA THR A 243 -32.38 4.74 -44.49
C THR A 243 -32.02 3.34 -45.02
N SER A 244 -31.15 3.26 -46.02
CA SER A 244 -30.70 1.99 -46.64
C SER A 244 -29.37 1.46 -46.06
N GLY A 245 -28.65 2.28 -45.30
CA GLY A 245 -27.51 1.82 -44.50
C GLY A 245 -27.99 1.11 -43.23
N ALA A 246 -27.55 -0.12 -42.99
CA ALA A 246 -27.66 -0.78 -41.69
C ALA A 246 -27.27 0.22 -40.58
N PRO A 247 -27.97 0.25 -39.44
CA PRO A 247 -27.70 1.26 -38.40
C PRO A 247 -26.21 1.21 -38.08
N ARG A 248 -25.49 2.28 -38.47
CA ARG A 248 -24.19 2.59 -37.89
C ARG A 248 -24.51 2.94 -36.45
N VAL A 249 -24.63 1.91 -35.62
CA VAL A 249 -24.37 2.03 -34.20
C VAL A 249 -22.94 2.50 -34.17
N ALA A 250 -22.76 3.83 -34.13
CA ALA A 250 -21.54 4.39 -33.62
C ALA A 250 -21.37 3.69 -32.28
N THR A 251 -20.42 2.76 -32.22
CA THR A 251 -19.93 2.25 -30.95
C THR A 251 -19.34 3.47 -30.28
N GLN A 252 -20.19 4.27 -29.64
CA GLN A 252 -19.78 5.20 -28.61
C GLN A 252 -18.99 4.31 -27.68
N LYS A 253 -17.67 4.46 -27.73
CA LYS A 253 -16.73 3.72 -26.92
C LYS A 253 -17.25 3.87 -25.50
N ALA A 254 -17.86 2.80 -24.98
CA ALA A 254 -18.56 2.85 -23.70
C ALA A 254 -17.62 3.54 -22.73
N LEU A 255 -18.08 4.62 -22.13
CA LEU A 255 -17.26 5.47 -21.28
C LEU A 255 -17.02 4.74 -19.93
N ASP A 256 -16.43 3.55 -19.94
CA ASP A 256 -16.38 2.62 -18.81
C ASP A 256 -15.66 3.22 -17.61
N ILE A 257 -16.37 3.52 -16.53
CA ILE A 257 -15.76 3.84 -15.24
C ILE A 257 -15.03 2.57 -14.79
N LEU A 258 -13.73 2.51 -15.08
CA LEU A 258 -12.92 1.35 -14.74
C LEU A 258 -12.85 1.26 -13.22
N PRO A 259 -13.11 0.07 -12.65
CA PRO A 259 -12.94 -0.15 -11.22
C PRO A 259 -11.49 0.08 -10.80
N SER A 260 -11.31 0.71 -9.64
CA SER A 260 -9.99 0.97 -9.06
C SER A 260 -9.47 -0.27 -8.32
N LEU A 261 -8.18 -0.56 -8.47
CA LEU A 261 -7.47 -1.66 -7.81
C LEU A 261 -5.97 -1.35 -7.73
N GLY A 262 -5.35 -1.72 -6.62
CA GLY A 262 -3.90 -1.67 -6.41
C GLY A 262 -3.48 -0.87 -5.19
N ALA A 263 -2.28 -1.16 -4.70
CA ALA A 263 -1.65 -0.48 -3.58
C ALA A 263 -1.04 0.89 -3.96
N SER A 264 -1.09 1.26 -5.24
CA SER A 264 -0.33 2.37 -5.80
C SER A 264 -0.61 3.70 -5.12
N GLY A 265 -1.86 3.95 -4.69
CA GLY A 265 -2.22 5.14 -3.91
C GLY A 265 -1.48 5.24 -2.57
N ALA A 266 -1.42 4.13 -1.82
CA ALA A 266 -0.67 4.08 -0.56
C ALA A 266 0.84 4.22 -0.80
N ILE A 267 1.35 3.61 -1.88
CA ILE A 267 2.75 3.72 -2.29
C ILE A 267 3.08 5.17 -2.70
N TYR A 268 2.20 5.87 -3.42
CA TYR A 268 2.37 7.30 -3.73
C TYR A 268 2.49 8.15 -2.47
N GLY A 269 1.73 7.82 -1.43
CA GLY A 269 1.88 8.42 -0.11
C GLY A 269 3.27 8.17 0.49
N ALA A 270 3.74 6.92 0.46
CA ALA A 270 5.07 6.55 0.97
C ALA A 270 6.21 7.22 0.16
N VAL A 271 6.10 7.25 -1.17
CA VAL A 271 7.03 7.90 -2.10
C VAL A 271 7.13 9.40 -1.79
N THR A 272 5.99 10.07 -1.65
CA THR A 272 5.94 11.52 -1.40
C THR A 272 6.48 11.86 -0.02
N LEU A 273 6.10 11.09 1.01
CA LEU A 273 6.66 11.23 2.36
C LEU A 273 8.19 11.01 2.36
N THR A 274 8.67 10.01 1.62
CA THR A 274 10.12 9.74 1.49
C THR A 274 10.85 10.89 0.80
N ALA A 275 10.28 11.46 -0.27
CA ALA A 275 10.88 12.59 -0.98
C ALA A 275 11.07 13.80 -0.05
N LEU A 276 10.05 14.09 0.76
CA LEU A 276 10.11 15.17 1.74
C LEU A 276 11.09 14.89 2.88
N ALA A 277 11.14 13.63 3.36
CA ALA A 277 12.02 13.22 4.45
C ALA A 277 13.50 13.14 4.04
N PHE A 278 13.79 12.82 2.79
CA PHE A 278 15.15 12.60 2.28
C PHE A 278 15.35 13.27 0.90
N PRO A 279 15.28 14.61 0.82
CA PRO A 279 15.25 15.34 -0.45
C PRO A 279 16.50 15.14 -1.33
N ASP A 280 17.64 14.83 -0.72
CA ASP A 280 18.92 14.63 -1.43
C ASP A 280 19.15 13.16 -1.86
N SER A 281 18.21 12.27 -1.56
CA SER A 281 18.34 10.86 -1.94
C SER A 281 18.25 10.69 -3.45
N GLN A 282 19.20 9.95 -4.01
CA GLN A 282 19.19 9.56 -5.41
C GLN A 282 18.59 8.17 -5.57
N ILE A 283 17.69 8.02 -6.53
CA ILE A 283 17.06 6.74 -6.85
C ILE A 283 17.51 6.35 -8.25
N ALA A 284 18.09 5.16 -8.37
CA ALA A 284 18.26 4.52 -9.66
C ALA A 284 16.94 3.83 -10.04
N LEU A 285 16.40 4.13 -11.23
CA LEU A 285 15.29 3.36 -11.75
C LEU A 285 15.82 1.97 -12.11
N PHE A 286 15.14 0.94 -11.61
CA PHE A 286 15.46 -0.45 -11.96
C PHE A 286 15.13 -0.73 -13.44
N ILE A 287 14.13 -0.03 -14.01
CA ILE A 287 13.66 -0.25 -15.39
C ILE A 287 13.25 1.08 -16.04
N PRO A 288 13.91 1.51 -17.14
CA PRO A 288 15.23 1.06 -17.61
C PRO A 288 16.34 1.47 -16.63
N PRO A 289 17.50 0.78 -16.58
CA PRO A 289 18.64 1.20 -15.77
C PRO A 289 19.02 2.64 -16.12
N SER A 290 18.80 3.56 -15.20
CA SER A 290 19.04 4.99 -15.41
C SER A 290 20.17 5.50 -14.51
N TYR A 291 20.73 6.65 -14.88
CA TYR A 291 21.52 7.43 -13.94
C TYR A 291 20.68 7.73 -12.69
N PRO A 292 21.29 7.77 -11.49
CA PRO A 292 20.58 8.12 -10.27
C PRO A 292 19.92 9.49 -10.45
N VAL A 293 18.60 9.54 -10.26
CA VAL A 293 17.82 10.78 -10.33
C VAL A 293 17.46 11.20 -8.91
N ASN A 294 17.54 12.49 -8.61
CA ASN A 294 17.07 13.00 -7.32
C ASN A 294 15.58 12.66 -7.13
N ILE A 295 15.22 12.15 -5.96
CA ILE A 295 13.87 11.72 -5.61
C ILE A 295 12.81 12.82 -5.84
N GLN A 296 13.14 14.09 -5.58
CA GLN A 296 12.25 15.23 -5.78
C GLN A 296 11.85 15.36 -7.25
N TYR A 297 12.80 15.23 -8.19
CA TYR A 297 12.50 15.22 -9.62
C TYR A 297 11.68 13.99 -10.02
N GLY A 298 11.98 12.83 -9.44
CA GLY A 298 11.19 11.61 -9.63
C GLY A 298 9.72 11.79 -9.23
N VAL A 299 9.47 12.29 -8.02
CA VAL A 299 8.11 12.56 -7.52
C VAL A 299 7.43 13.67 -8.33
N GLY A 300 8.15 14.75 -8.64
CA GLY A 300 7.64 15.83 -9.49
C GLY A 300 7.20 15.32 -10.87
N ALA A 301 7.99 14.45 -11.50
CA ALA A 301 7.64 13.83 -12.78
C ALA A 301 6.42 12.91 -12.68
N LEU A 302 6.29 12.12 -11.60
CA LEU A 302 5.11 11.28 -11.36
C LEU A 302 3.83 12.11 -11.20
N VAL A 303 3.87 13.16 -10.37
CA VAL A 303 2.74 14.09 -10.18
C VAL A 303 2.38 14.80 -11.48
N LEU A 304 3.38 15.24 -12.26
CA LEU A 304 3.17 15.84 -13.57
C LEU A 304 2.52 14.85 -14.54
N LEU A 305 2.99 13.60 -14.59
CA LEU A 305 2.44 12.55 -15.44
C LEU A 305 0.96 12.29 -15.12
N ASP A 306 0.60 12.21 -13.84
CA ASP A 306 -0.80 12.03 -13.43
C ASP A 306 -1.66 13.25 -13.78
N THR A 307 -1.11 14.46 -13.61
CA THR A 307 -1.80 15.72 -13.97
C THR A 307 -2.06 15.77 -15.48
N VAL A 308 -1.05 15.48 -16.30
CA VAL A 308 -1.17 15.39 -17.76
C VAL A 308 -2.14 14.27 -18.14
N GLY A 309 -2.09 13.12 -17.47
CA GLY A 309 -3.02 12.02 -17.66
C GLY A 309 -4.47 12.41 -17.40
N ILE A 310 -4.73 13.20 -16.36
CA ILE A 310 -6.05 13.77 -16.08
C ILE A 310 -6.48 14.73 -17.19
N LEU A 311 -5.62 15.68 -17.57
CA LEU A 311 -5.92 16.69 -18.59
C LEU A 311 -6.15 16.08 -19.98
N ARG A 312 -5.42 15.01 -20.32
CA ARG A 312 -5.52 14.29 -21.60
C ARG A 312 -6.57 13.17 -21.57
N GLY A 313 -7.16 12.87 -20.42
CA GLY A 313 -8.18 11.82 -20.27
C GLY A 313 -7.63 10.39 -20.36
N TRP A 314 -6.39 10.15 -19.97
CA TRP A 314 -5.81 8.80 -19.89
C TRP A 314 -6.51 7.95 -18.83
N ARG A 315 -6.65 6.65 -19.12
CA ARG A 315 -7.41 5.68 -18.28
C ARG A 315 -6.60 4.44 -17.91
N TYR A 316 -5.32 4.40 -18.26
CA TYR A 316 -4.44 3.26 -17.94
C TYR A 316 -4.10 3.19 -16.44
N PHE A 317 -4.15 4.32 -15.75
CA PHE A 317 -3.86 4.48 -14.32
C PHE A 317 -5.00 5.22 -13.61
N ASP A 318 -5.11 5.01 -12.30
CA ASP A 318 -6.00 5.80 -11.45
C ASP A 318 -5.28 7.08 -10.98
N HIS A 319 -5.16 8.03 -11.92
CA HIS A 319 -4.44 9.29 -11.69
C HIS A 319 -4.96 10.08 -10.48
N TRP A 320 -6.27 10.05 -10.21
CA TRP A 320 -6.84 10.75 -9.05
C TRP A 320 -6.51 10.05 -7.74
N ALA A 321 -6.45 8.71 -7.73
CA ALA A 321 -5.96 7.96 -6.58
C ALA A 321 -4.50 8.32 -6.29
N HIS A 322 -3.63 8.30 -7.30
CA HIS A 322 -2.22 8.64 -7.14
C HIS A 322 -2.00 10.04 -6.56
N LEU A 323 -2.67 11.07 -7.11
CA LEU A 323 -2.60 12.43 -6.58
C LEU A 323 -3.17 12.53 -5.16
N GLY A 324 -4.23 11.79 -4.85
CA GLY A 324 -4.76 11.68 -3.49
C GLY A 324 -3.76 11.05 -2.52
N GLY A 325 -3.05 10.01 -2.96
CA GLY A 325 -1.96 9.38 -2.22
C GLY A 325 -0.80 10.35 -1.95
N ALA A 326 -0.36 11.10 -2.97
CA ALA A 326 0.68 12.11 -2.84
C ALA A 326 0.28 13.20 -1.83
N ALA A 327 -0.94 13.73 -1.94
CA ALA A 327 -1.47 14.71 -0.99
C ALA A 327 -1.49 14.17 0.44
N PHE A 328 -1.91 12.92 0.64
CA PHE A 328 -1.85 12.27 1.95
C PHE A 328 -0.42 12.17 2.47
N GLY A 329 0.55 11.81 1.62
CA GLY A 329 1.97 11.75 1.98
C GLY A 329 2.51 13.10 2.49
N VAL A 330 2.17 14.21 1.82
CA VAL A 330 2.52 15.57 2.27
C VAL A 330 1.91 15.89 3.64
N ILE A 331 0.61 15.65 3.80
CA ILE A 331 -0.11 15.89 5.05
C ILE A 331 0.50 15.06 6.18
N TYR A 332 0.80 13.79 5.91
CA TYR A 332 1.33 12.89 6.91
C TYR A 332 2.77 13.22 7.29
N TYR A 333 3.60 13.68 6.34
CA TYR A 333 4.93 14.20 6.68
C TYR A 333 4.86 15.38 7.67
N ALA A 334 3.91 16.31 7.47
CA ALA A 334 3.77 17.49 8.32
C ALA A 334 3.16 17.19 9.71
N TYR A 335 2.17 16.31 9.79
CA TYR A 335 1.36 16.14 11.02
C TYR A 335 1.34 14.71 11.56
N GLY A 336 1.63 13.72 10.74
CA GLY A 336 1.48 12.29 11.04
C GLY A 336 2.31 11.81 12.23
N PRO A 337 3.62 12.09 12.30
CA PRO A 337 4.45 11.70 13.44
C PRO A 337 3.95 12.26 14.78
N THR A 338 3.52 13.53 14.80
CA THR A 338 2.96 14.17 16.00
C THR A 338 1.61 13.55 16.39
N TYR A 339 0.76 13.26 15.41
CA TYR A 339 -0.51 12.58 15.64
C TYR A 339 -0.30 11.18 16.23
N TRP A 340 0.63 10.39 15.67
CA TRP A 340 0.99 9.08 16.19
C TRP A 340 1.50 9.15 17.63
N ARG A 341 2.39 10.10 17.93
CA ARG A 341 2.92 10.30 19.28
C ARG A 341 1.81 10.52 20.31
N ARG A 342 0.87 11.42 20.02
CA ARG A 342 -0.28 11.68 20.92
C ARG A 342 -1.14 10.44 21.15
N LEU A 343 -1.35 9.62 20.11
CA LEU A 343 -2.08 8.35 20.25
C LEU A 343 -1.31 7.34 21.10
N ARG A 344 0.01 7.23 20.92
CA ARG A 344 0.88 6.38 21.75
C ARG A 344 0.83 6.80 23.21
N GLU A 345 0.97 8.09 23.49
CA GLU A 345 0.86 8.64 24.86
C GLU A 345 -0.51 8.33 25.49
N ALA A 346 -1.59 8.52 24.75
CA ALA A 346 -2.94 8.22 25.24
C ALA A 346 -3.12 6.72 25.51
N SER A 347 -2.64 5.86 24.62
CA SER A 347 -2.73 4.39 24.79
C SER A 347 -1.91 3.91 25.99
N THR A 348 -0.68 4.39 26.18
CA THR A 348 0.14 4.04 27.34
C THR A 348 -0.47 4.54 28.66
N LYS A 349 -1.14 5.70 28.65
CA LYS A 349 -1.87 6.17 29.84
C LYS A 349 -3.08 5.31 30.16
N ALA A 350 -3.83 4.88 29.14
CA ALA A 350 -5.01 4.03 29.32
C ALA A 350 -4.63 2.65 29.90
N GLU A 351 -3.53 2.06 29.46
CA GLU A 351 -3.06 0.75 29.97
C GLU A 351 -2.60 0.82 31.43
N LYS A 352 -2.07 1.97 31.85
CA LYS A 352 -1.62 2.21 33.23
C LYS A 352 -2.72 2.71 34.17
N ALA A 353 -3.93 2.91 33.65
CA ALA A 353 -5.07 3.33 34.48
C ALA A 353 -5.51 2.13 35.35
N PRO A 354 -5.77 2.36 36.66
CA PRO A 354 -6.07 1.31 37.62
C PRO A 354 -7.41 0.59 37.40
#